data_AF-A0A9P8N9E4-F1
#
_entry.id   AF-A0A9P8N9E4-F1
#
_cell.length_a   1.000
_cell.length_b   1.000
_cell.length_c   1.000
_cell.angle_alpha   90.00
_cell.angle_beta   90.00
_cell.angle_gamma   90.00
#
_symmetry.space_group_name_H-M   'P 1'
#
loop_
_entity.id
_entity.type
_entity.pdbx_description
1 polymer ?
#
loop_
_entity_poly.entity_id
_entity_poly.type
_entity_poly.pdbx_seq_one_letter_code
_entity_poly.pdbx_strand_id
1 'polypeptide(L)'
;MASRAFSSTARHWLTQQIKRSINEVPGLRARVVSAQVIGNPHPTPNREDPYHGSVVLLDKDGKRVTSAHAYPNGYVKFSKEATFKPVKLPPMPGAPVIPPEGVATRKSDSTTLLSQSTSEKGKK
;
A
#
# COMPACT_ATOMS: atom_id res chain seq x y z
N MET A 1 19.19 10.45 15.91
CA MET A 1 17.94 9.73 15.60
C MET A 1 17.44 10.21 14.25
N ALA A 2 17.49 9.37 13.21
CA ALA A 2 16.99 9.73 11.87
C ALA A 2 15.64 9.05 11.63
N SER A 3 14.55 9.71 12.01
CA SER A 3 13.21 9.34 11.56
C SER A 3 13.14 9.58 10.06
N ARG A 4 13.33 8.52 9.26
CA ARG A 4 13.08 8.58 7.81
C ARG A 4 11.59 8.87 7.61
N ALA A 5 11.29 10.11 7.28
CA ALA A 5 9.98 10.52 6.79
C ALA A 5 9.70 9.78 5.46
N PHE A 6 9.03 8.63 5.53
CA PHE A 6 8.31 8.12 4.36
C PHE A 6 7.13 9.08 4.14
N SER A 7 7.43 10.09 3.32
CA SER A 7 6.71 11.33 3.12
C SER A 7 5.32 11.14 2.51
N SER A 8 4.48 12.17 2.66
CA SER A 8 3.08 12.30 2.25
C SER A 8 2.71 11.79 0.86
N THR A 9 3.68 11.65 -0.05
CA THR A 9 3.55 11.13 -1.42
C THR A 9 3.01 9.71 -1.50
N ALA A 10 3.40 8.81 -0.59
CA ALA A 10 2.98 7.39 -0.63
C ALA A 10 1.46 7.21 -0.39
N ARG A 11 0.84 8.08 0.42
CA ARG A 11 -0.62 8.06 0.60
C ARG A 11 -1.33 8.87 -0.48
N HIS A 12 -0.65 9.87 -1.03
CA HIS A 12 -1.22 10.74 -2.06
C HIS A 12 -1.54 10.00 -3.36
N TRP A 13 -0.59 9.22 -3.91
CA TRP A 13 -0.86 8.43 -5.13
C TRP A 13 -2.02 7.45 -4.91
N LEU A 14 -2.06 6.80 -3.74
CA LEU A 14 -3.08 5.83 -3.37
C LEU A 14 -4.48 6.47 -3.39
N THR A 15 -4.64 7.59 -2.68
CA THR A 15 -5.93 8.30 -2.63
C THR A 15 -6.38 8.74 -4.01
N GLN A 16 -5.47 9.25 -4.85
CA GLN A 16 -5.83 9.66 -6.21
C GLN A 16 -6.22 8.48 -7.10
N GLN A 17 -5.48 7.37 -7.02
CA GLN A 17 -5.77 6.16 -7.79
C GLN A 17 -7.15 5.62 -7.42
N ILE A 18 -7.45 5.52 -6.13
CA ILE A 18 -8.76 5.07 -5.62
C ILE A 18 -9.88 5.98 -6.11
N LYS A 19 -9.71 7.31 -6.01
CA LYS A 19 -10.73 8.28 -6.45
C LYS A 19 -11.08 8.09 -7.93
N ARG A 20 -10.08 7.90 -8.80
CA ARG A 20 -10.31 7.63 -10.23
C ARG A 20 -11.03 6.29 -10.42
N SER A 21 -10.56 5.23 -9.77
CA SER A 21 -11.15 3.90 -9.91
C SER A 21 -12.60 3.80 -9.43
N ILE A 22 -13.00 4.58 -8.42
CA ILE A 22 -14.41 4.66 -7.97
C ILE A 22 -15.32 5.19 -9.09
N ASN A 23 -14.85 6.19 -9.86
CA ASN A 23 -15.65 6.79 -10.92
C ASN A 23 -15.98 5.83 -12.07
N GLU A 24 -15.13 4.83 -12.27
CA GLU A 24 -15.29 3.78 -13.28
C GLU A 24 -16.27 2.68 -12.85
N VAL A 25 -16.71 2.68 -11.59
CA VAL A 25 -17.64 1.67 -11.05
C VAL A 25 -18.95 2.37 -10.66
N PRO A 26 -19.99 2.36 -11.51
CA PRO A 26 -21.23 3.11 -11.27
C PRO A 26 -21.85 2.89 -9.89
N GLY A 27 -21.85 1.64 -9.41
CA GLY A 27 -22.39 1.29 -8.09
C GLY A 27 -21.58 1.86 -6.91
N LEU A 28 -20.28 2.13 -7.09
CA LEU A 28 -19.47 2.81 -6.08
C LEU A 28 -19.59 4.33 -6.21
N ARG A 29 -19.54 4.87 -7.44
CA ARG A 29 -19.67 6.31 -7.72
C ARG A 29 -20.93 6.92 -7.11
N ALA A 30 -22.04 6.17 -7.11
CA ALA A 30 -23.31 6.65 -6.55
C ALA A 30 -23.37 6.63 -5.00
N ARG A 31 -22.46 5.91 -4.32
CA ARG A 31 -22.60 5.58 -2.89
C ARG A 31 -21.43 6.04 -2.03
N VAL A 32 -20.22 6.04 -2.57
CA VAL A 32 -18.99 6.36 -1.83
C VAL A 32 -18.77 7.86 -1.84
N VAL A 33 -18.62 8.45 -0.66
CA VAL A 33 -18.32 9.89 -0.51
C VAL A 33 -16.93 10.14 0.07
N SER A 34 -16.33 9.15 0.73
CA SER A 34 -14.99 9.26 1.30
C SER A 34 -14.26 7.92 1.28
N ALA A 35 -12.93 8.00 1.33
CA ALA A 35 -12.03 6.84 1.41
C ALA A 35 -11.06 7.05 2.57
N GLN A 36 -10.96 6.07 3.46
CA GLN A 36 -10.02 6.06 4.56
C GLN A 36 -8.86 5.11 4.22
N VAL A 37 -7.64 5.64 4.23
CA VAL A 37 -6.43 4.83 4.04
C VAL A 37 -6.14 4.03 5.31
N ILE A 38 -5.94 2.73 5.17
CA ILE A 38 -5.65 1.80 6.26
C ILE A 38 -4.16 1.47 6.24
N GLY A 39 -3.41 2.08 7.17
CA GLY A 39 -1.96 1.93 7.26
C GLY A 39 -1.21 2.53 6.06
N ASN A 40 0.10 2.29 5.99
CA ASN A 40 0.90 2.69 4.85
C ASN A 40 0.92 1.57 3.79
N PRO A 41 1.05 1.91 2.49
CA PRO A 41 1.27 0.89 1.46
C PRO A 41 2.54 0.08 1.76
N HIS A 42 2.44 -1.25 1.63
CA HIS A 42 3.48 -2.19 2.05
C HIS A 42 3.49 -3.46 1.18
N PRO A 43 4.61 -4.20 1.12
CA PRO A 43 4.68 -5.50 0.47
C PRO A 43 4.07 -6.61 1.33
N THR A 44 3.45 -7.59 0.69
CA THR A 44 2.97 -8.84 1.30
C THR A 44 3.64 -10.05 0.60
N PRO A 45 4.96 -10.26 0.81
CA PRO A 45 5.79 -11.17 -0.01
C PRO A 45 5.41 -12.66 0.08
N ASN A 46 4.64 -13.06 1.10
CA ASN A 46 4.18 -14.44 1.28
C ASN A 46 2.76 -14.67 0.74
N ARG A 47 2.26 -13.75 -0.10
CA ARG A 47 0.94 -13.83 -0.72
C ARG A 47 1.12 -13.50 -2.21
N GLU A 48 0.23 -14.02 -3.06
CA GLU A 48 0.08 -13.59 -4.47
C GLU A 48 -0.51 -12.17 -4.59
N ASP A 49 -0.17 -11.32 -3.63
CA ASP A 49 -0.61 -9.97 -3.42
C ASP A 49 0.70 -9.21 -3.12
N PRO A 50 1.34 -8.58 -4.11
CA PRO A 50 2.70 -8.06 -3.93
C PRO A 50 2.69 -6.81 -3.03
N TYR A 51 2.95 -5.62 -3.55
CA TYR A 51 2.85 -4.38 -2.80
C TYR A 51 1.54 -3.67 -3.11
N HIS A 52 0.82 -3.25 -2.07
CA HIS A 52 -0.43 -2.53 -2.25
C HIS A 52 -0.67 -1.51 -1.14
N GLY A 53 -1.57 -0.56 -1.41
CA GLY A 53 -2.20 0.29 -0.42
C GLY A 53 -3.63 -0.14 -0.15
N SER A 54 -4.06 -0.10 1.10
CA SER A 54 -5.39 -0.54 1.53
C SER A 54 -6.27 0.65 1.89
N VAL A 55 -7.54 0.60 1.46
CA VAL A 55 -8.54 1.62 1.81
C VAL A 55 -9.87 1.01 2.21
N VAL A 56 -10.61 1.73 3.06
CA VAL A 56 -12.03 1.51 3.33
C VAL A 56 -12.82 2.62 2.64
N LEU A 57 -13.84 2.24 1.87
CA LEU A 57 -14.73 3.16 1.17
C LEU A 57 -16.02 3.35 1.97
N LEU A 58 -16.36 4.60 2.27
CA LEU A 58 -17.45 4.96 3.17
C LEU A 58 -18.55 5.73 2.42
N ASP A 59 -19.80 5.49 2.81
CA ASP A 59 -20.94 6.28 2.38
C ASP A 59 -21.12 7.55 3.21
N LYS A 60 -22.17 8.32 2.90
CA LYS A 60 -22.50 9.59 3.57
C LYS A 60 -22.76 9.46 5.08
N ASP A 61 -23.15 8.27 5.54
CA ASP A 61 -23.42 7.99 6.95
C ASP A 61 -22.16 7.46 7.66
N GLY A 62 -21.01 7.43 6.97
CA GLY A 62 -19.75 6.86 7.47
C GLY A 62 -19.75 5.33 7.50
N LYS A 63 -20.72 4.66 6.87
CA LYS A 63 -20.78 3.19 6.84
C LYS A 63 -19.92 2.64 5.72
N ARG A 64 -19.30 1.49 5.97
CA ARG A 64 -18.45 0.80 4.98
C ARG A 64 -19.28 0.24 3.83
N VAL A 65 -19.00 0.74 2.62
CA VAL A 65 -19.53 0.18 1.37
C VAL A 65 -18.72 -1.07 0.97
N THR A 66 -17.40 -0.92 0.87
CA THR A 66 -16.42 -1.99 0.61
C THR A 66 -15.02 -1.54 1.07
N SER A 67 -14.04 -2.43 1.01
CA SER A 67 -12.61 -2.06 1.00
C SER A 67 -12.01 -2.31 -0.38
N ALA A 68 -10.81 -1.77 -0.60
CA ALA A 68 -10.03 -2.01 -1.81
C ALA A 68 -8.53 -2.06 -1.52
N HIS A 69 -7.82 -2.83 -2.35
CA HIS A 69 -6.38 -2.81 -2.49
C HIS A 69 -6.02 -2.13 -3.81
N ALA A 70 -5.17 -1.11 -3.77
CA ALA A 70 -4.62 -0.48 -4.96
C ALA A 70 -3.15 -0.83 -5.11
N TYR A 71 -2.78 -1.20 -6.33
CA TYR A 71 -1.43 -1.61 -6.69
C TYR A 71 -0.74 -0.47 -7.45
N PRO A 72 0.60 -0.32 -7.34
CA PRO A 72 1.32 0.75 -8.01
C PRO A 72 1.18 0.73 -9.53
N ASN A 73 0.87 -0.43 -10.12
CA ASN A 73 0.61 -0.57 -11.54
C ASN A 73 -0.80 -0.07 -11.97
N GLY A 74 -1.55 0.60 -11.09
CA GLY A 74 -2.88 1.16 -11.36
C GLY A 74 -4.03 0.15 -11.33
N TYR A 75 -3.76 -1.10 -10.94
CA TYR A 75 -4.82 -2.08 -10.67
C TYR A 75 -5.45 -1.79 -9.31
N VAL A 76 -6.78 -1.91 -9.22
CA VAL A 76 -7.55 -1.76 -7.98
C VAL A 76 -8.50 -2.94 -7.84
N LYS A 77 -8.36 -3.67 -6.74
CA LYS A 77 -9.15 -4.84 -6.39
C LYS A 77 -10.06 -4.51 -5.21
N PHE A 78 -11.37 -4.64 -5.39
CA PHE A 78 -12.35 -4.41 -4.33
C PHE A 78 -12.61 -5.72 -3.57
N SER A 79 -12.79 -5.68 -2.25
CA SER A 79 -13.01 -6.91 -1.47
C SER A 79 -14.38 -7.57 -1.72
N LYS A 80 -15.35 -6.83 -2.27
CA LYS A 80 -16.65 -7.37 -2.71
C LYS A 80 -16.64 -7.59 -4.23
N GLU A 81 -15.75 -8.46 -4.73
CA GLU A 81 -15.52 -8.66 -6.17
C GLU A 81 -16.76 -9.11 -6.95
N ALA A 82 -17.64 -9.90 -6.32
CA ALA A 82 -18.91 -10.31 -6.92
C ALA A 82 -19.86 -9.14 -7.21
N THR A 83 -19.68 -8.00 -6.52
CA THR A 83 -20.51 -6.79 -6.70
C THR A 83 -19.76 -5.71 -7.46
N PHE A 84 -18.47 -5.55 -7.21
CA PHE A 84 -17.63 -4.50 -7.78
C PHE A 84 -16.45 -5.13 -8.50
N LYS A 85 -16.50 -5.11 -9.84
CA LYS A 85 -15.41 -5.62 -10.67
C LYS A 85 -14.12 -4.86 -10.40
N PRO A 86 -12.96 -5.53 -10.40
CA PRO A 86 -11.67 -4.86 -10.35
C PRO A 86 -11.51 -3.88 -11.51
N VAL A 87 -10.73 -2.82 -11.28
CA VAL A 87 -10.47 -1.76 -12.26
C VAL A 87 -8.99 -1.72 -12.57
N LYS A 88 -8.65 -1.56 -13.85
CA LYS A 88 -7.27 -1.30 -14.30
C LYS A 88 -7.22 0.07 -14.99
N LEU A 89 -6.49 1.01 -14.38
CA LEU A 89 -6.23 2.32 -14.96
C LEU A 89 -4.72 2.53 -15.13
N PRO A 90 -4.28 3.54 -15.90
CA PRO A 90 -2.89 3.96 -15.90
C PRO A 90 -2.43 4.32 -14.48
N PRO A 91 -1.20 3.94 -14.08
CA PRO A 91 -0.63 4.31 -12.78
C PRO A 91 -0.69 5.81 -12.52
N MET A 92 -0.97 6.20 -11.27
CA MET A 92 -0.84 7.61 -10.87
C MET A 92 0.63 8.05 -10.86
N PRO A 93 0.94 9.30 -11.25
CA PRO A 93 2.24 9.90 -10.96
C PRO A 93 2.56 9.80 -9.47
N GLY A 94 3.81 9.44 -9.15
CA GLY A 94 4.25 9.23 -7.77
C GLY A 94 3.86 7.87 -7.17
N ALA A 95 3.23 6.98 -7.94
CA ALA A 95 3.14 5.57 -7.56
C ALA A 95 4.55 4.95 -7.48
N PRO A 96 4.85 4.11 -6.46
CA PRO A 96 6.15 3.47 -6.33
C PRO A 96 6.47 2.62 -7.55
N VAL A 97 7.68 2.79 -8.10
CA VAL A 97 8.22 1.86 -9.10
C VAL A 97 8.85 0.70 -8.34
N ILE A 98 8.26 -0.48 -8.49
CA ILE A 98 8.78 -1.71 -7.87
C ILE A 98 9.56 -2.44 -8.96
N PRO A 99 10.89 -2.57 -8.83
CA PRO A 99 11.66 -3.34 -9.79
C PRO A 99 11.18 -4.79 -9.79
N PRO A 100 11.18 -5.46 -10.96
CA PRO A 100 10.88 -6.89 -11.02
C PRO A 100 11.85 -7.65 -10.12
N GLU A 101 11.33 -8.66 -9.40
CA GLU A 101 12.13 -9.55 -8.57
C GLU A 101 13.24 -10.17 -9.44
N GLY A 102 14.48 -9.77 -9.20
CA GLY A 102 15.65 -10.17 -9.98
C GLY A 102 16.64 -9.04 -10.27
N VAL A 103 16.22 -7.78 -10.24
CA VAL A 103 17.17 -6.65 -10.32
C VAL A 103 17.55 -6.23 -8.91
N ALA A 104 18.47 -6.99 -8.30
CA ALA A 104 19.19 -6.54 -7.13
C ALA A 104 19.99 -5.29 -7.53
N THR A 105 19.45 -4.10 -7.27
CA THR A 105 20.25 -2.88 -7.22
C THR A 105 21.13 -3.00 -5.98
N ARG A 106 22.27 -3.69 -6.14
CA ARG A 106 23.45 -3.44 -5.31
C ARG A 106 23.75 -1.96 -5.47
N LYS A 107 23.52 -1.18 -4.41
CA LYS A 107 24.54 -0.41 -3.66
C LYS A 107 23.87 0.68 -2.83
N SER A 108 24.14 0.67 -1.53
CA SER A 108 24.95 1.73 -0.90
C SER A 108 25.32 1.30 0.51
N ASP A 109 26.63 1.27 0.75
CA ASP A 109 27.36 1.05 1.99
C ASP A 109 26.75 1.74 3.22
N SER A 110 26.80 1.04 4.36
CA SER A 110 27.18 1.59 5.66
C SER A 110 27.43 0.46 6.67
N THR A 111 28.71 0.13 6.81
CA THR A 111 29.44 -0.29 8.02
C THR A 111 28.62 -0.99 9.13
N THR A 112 28.65 -2.32 9.14
CA THR A 112 28.34 -3.09 10.36
C THR A 112 29.63 -3.32 11.12
N LEU A 113 29.85 -2.49 12.15
CA LEU A 113 30.81 -2.80 13.20
C LEU A 113 30.41 -4.11 13.87
N LEU A 114 31.40 -5.01 13.89
CA LEU A 114 31.50 -6.19 14.71
C LEU A 114 31.09 -5.89 16.16
N SER A 115 30.14 -6.64 16.70
CA SER A 115 30.00 -6.81 18.15
C SER A 115 29.51 -8.23 18.41
N GLN A 116 30.47 -9.14 18.54
CA GLN A 116 30.32 -10.36 19.31
C GLN A 116 29.92 -9.94 20.74
N SER A 117 28.81 -10.47 21.25
CA SER A 117 28.54 -10.41 22.68
C SER A 117 28.50 -11.83 23.21
N THR A 118 29.63 -12.28 23.76
CA THR A 118 29.70 -13.33 24.76
C THR A 118 28.90 -12.88 25.99
N SER A 119 28.10 -13.76 26.57
CA SER A 119 27.52 -13.55 27.90
C SER A 119 27.92 -14.74 28.77
N GLU A 120 28.86 -14.51 29.69
CA GLU A 120 29.19 -15.39 30.79
C GLU A 120 28.95 -14.66 32.13
N LYS A 121 28.08 -15.27 32.95
CA LYS A 121 28.20 -15.52 34.41
C LYS A 121 27.89 -14.47 35.49
N GLY A 122 27.25 -14.98 36.55
CA GLY A 122 27.37 -14.56 37.96
C GLY A 122 26.10 -14.88 38.76
N LYS A 123 25.97 -16.06 39.40
CA LYS A 123 26.40 -16.45 40.76
C LYS A 123 25.74 -15.65 41.91
N LYS A 124 24.89 -16.32 42.67
CA LYS A 124 24.85 -16.29 44.14
C LYS A 124 24.64 -17.71 44.65
#